data_AF-A0A5J4PFX1-F1
#
_entry.id   AF-A0A5J4PFX1-F1
#
_cell.length_a   1.000
_cell.length_b   1.000
_cell.length_c   1.000
_cell.angle_alpha   90.00
_cell.angle_beta   90.00
_cell.angle_gamma   90.00
#
_symmetry.space_group_name_H-M   'P 1'
#
loop_
_entity.id
_entity.type
_entity.pdbx_description
1 polymer ?
#
loop_
_entity_poly.entity_id
_entity_poly.type
_entity_poly.pdbx_seq_one_letter_code
_entity_poly.pdbx_strand_id
1 'polypeptide(L)' 'MASKQAIDRLQKDYGQIKSKPIPGVQVKVDEKDFSKPWQITFDGPVCLCFCFKHKLAQKTAKKI' A
#
# COMPACT_ATOMS: atom_id res chain seq x y z
N MET A 1 27.98 10.75 -13.77
CA MET A 1 27.07 10.14 -14.77
C MET A 1 26.31 8.91 -14.22
N ALA A 2 25.96 8.86 -12.92
CA ALA A 2 25.25 7.71 -12.32
C ALA A 2 23.70 7.84 -12.38
N SER A 3 23.18 9.02 -12.69
CA SER A 3 21.76 9.38 -12.59
C SER A 3 20.91 8.91 -13.77
N LYS A 4 21.45 8.85 -15.00
CA LYS A 4 20.67 8.54 -16.20
C LYS A 4 20.17 7.08 -16.21
N GLN A 5 21.06 6.13 -15.95
CA GLN A 5 20.72 4.70 -15.82
C GLN A 5 19.71 4.43 -14.69
N ALA A 6 19.79 5.18 -13.59
CA ALA A 6 18.85 5.04 -12.49
C ALA A 6 17.45 5.54 -12.89
N ILE A 7 17.36 6.67 -13.59
CA ILE A 7 16.09 7.21 -14.10
C ILE A 7 15.47 6.26 -15.14
N ASP A 8 16.25 5.70 -16.06
CA ASP A 8 15.76 4.73 -17.05
C ASP A 8 15.15 3.49 -16.38
N ARG A 9 15.76 3.00 -15.29
CA ARG A 9 15.23 1.88 -14.49
C ARG A 9 13.94 2.26 -13.79
N LEU A 10 13.89 3.42 -13.14
CA LEU A 10 12.71 3.93 -12.43
C LEU A 10 11.51 4.10 -13.38
N GLN A 11 11.73 4.59 -14.61
CA GLN A 11 10.68 4.68 -15.62
C GLN A 11 10.14 3.30 -16.02
N LYS A 12 11.02 2.32 -16.23
CA LYS A 12 10.64 0.95 -16.54
C LYS A 12 9.81 0.32 -15.41
N ASP A 13 10.24 0.50 -14.17
CA ASP A 13 9.57 -0.07 -13.00
C ASP A 13 8.20 0.57 -12.78
N TYR A 14 8.08 1.89 -12.94
CA TYR A 14 6.80 2.58 -12.91
C TYR A 14 5.82 2.06 -13.97
N GLY A 15 6.30 1.81 -15.20
CA GLY A 15 5.49 1.20 -16.27
C GLY A 15 4.99 -0.21 -15.91
N GLN A 16 5.80 -1.00 -15.21
CA GLN A 16 5.38 -2.32 -14.72
C GLN A 16 4.30 -2.22 -13.64
N ILE A 17 4.45 -1.30 -12.68
CA ILE A 17 3.45 -1.07 -11.63
C ILE A 17 2.13 -0.56 -12.23
N LYS A 18 2.20 0.32 -13.23
CA LYS A 18 1.01 0.86 -13.94
C LYS A 18 0.28 -0.22 -14.74
N SER A 19 1.00 -1.17 -15.34
CA SER A 19 0.41 -2.28 -16.08
C SER A 19 -0.11 -3.42 -15.20
N LYS A 20 0.48 -3.61 -14.01
CA LYS A 20 0.07 -4.61 -13.02
C LYS A 20 -0.04 -3.95 -11.64
N PRO A 21 -1.17 -3.25 -11.36
CA PRO A 21 -1.35 -2.57 -10.10
C PRO A 21 -1.35 -3.56 -8.93
N ILE A 22 -0.66 -3.20 -7.85
CA ILE A 22 -0.56 -4.02 -6.64
C ILE A 22 -1.76 -3.70 -5.75
N PRO A 23 -2.56 -4.70 -5.33
CA PRO A 23 -3.71 -4.48 -4.45
C PRO A 23 -3.28 -3.83 -3.14
N GLY A 24 -3.97 -2.75 -2.75
CA GLY A 24 -3.69 -2.01 -1.52
C GLY A 24 -2.42 -1.16 -1.54
N VAL A 25 -1.81 -0.94 -2.71
CA VAL A 25 -0.68 -0.04 -2.88
C VAL A 25 -1.01 1.02 -3.93
N GLN A 26 -0.91 2.29 -3.55
CA GLN A 26 -1.07 3.42 -4.45
C GLN A 26 0.27 4.14 -4.58
N VAL A 27 0.75 4.29 -5.81
CA VAL A 27 2.03 4.95 -6.11
C VAL A 27 1.74 6.22 -6.89
N LYS A 28 2.26 7.36 -6.42
CA LYS A 28 2.16 8.67 -7.06
C LYS A 28 3.56 9.18 -7.38
N VAL A 29 3.81 9.42 -8.67
CA VAL A 29 5.11 9.85 -9.22
C VAL A 29 4.89 11.08 -10.11
N ASP A 30 5.87 11.98 -10.17
CA ASP A 30 5.89 13.06 -11.15
C ASP A 30 6.39 12.50 -12.50
N GLU A 31 5.48 12.17 -13.41
CA GLU A 31 5.82 11.57 -14.71
C GLU A 31 6.69 12.50 -15.60
N LYS A 32 6.83 13.79 -15.26
CA LYS A 32 7.71 14.72 -15.96
C LYS A 32 9.14 14.71 -15.42
N ASP A 33 9.33 14.25 -14.19
CA ASP A 33 10.62 14.23 -13.51
C ASP A 33 10.70 13.08 -12.48
N PHE A 34 11.20 11.94 -12.94
CA PHE A 34 11.39 10.73 -12.14
C PHE A 34 12.53 10.84 -11.11
N SER A 35 13.30 11.93 -11.12
CA SER A 35 14.31 12.18 -10.10
C SER A 35 13.71 12.71 -8.78
N LYS A 36 12.47 13.19 -8.81
CA LYS A 36 11.73 13.62 -7.62
C LYS A 36 11.29 12.43 -6.76
N PRO A 37 11.09 12.65 -5.45
CA PRO A 37 10.65 11.61 -4.54
C PRO A 37 9.27 11.05 -4.92
N TRP A 38 9.14 9.73 -4.79
CA TRP A 38 7.91 9.00 -5.04
C TRP A 38 7.07 8.95 -3.76
N GLN A 39 5.75 9.05 -3.89
CA GLN A 39 4.84 8.85 -2.77
C GLN A 39 4.18 7.48 -2.92
N ILE A 40 4.28 6.65 -1.88
CA ILE A 40 3.69 5.32 -1.85
C ILE A 40 2.77 5.25 -0.63
N THR A 41 1.49 5.00 -0.88
CA THR A 41 0.47 4.80 0.13
C THR A 41 0.11 3.33 0.19
N PHE A 42 0.09 2.77 1.39
CA PHE A 42 -0.32 1.40 1.64
C PHE A 42 -1.67 1.44 2.34
N ASP A 43 -2.68 0.85 1.70
CA ASP A 43 -3.94 0.54 2.36
C ASP A 43 -3.67 -0.64 3.31
N GLY A 44 -3.70 -0.35 4.61
CA GLY A 44 -3.45 -1.37 5.63
C GLY A 44 -4.40 -2.56 5.50
N PRO A 45 -3.98 -3.78 5.89
CA PRO A 45 -4.83 -4.96 5.79
C PRO A 45 -6.12 -4.77 6.59
N VAL A 46 -7.26 -5.12 5.99
CA VAL A 46 -8.61 -4.98 6.58
C VAL A 46 -8.81 -5.82 7.86
N CYS A 47 -7.85 -6.63 8.28
CA CYS A 47 -8.01 -7.53 9.42
C CYS A 47 -7.28 -7.04 10.68
N LEU A 48 -7.90 -6.13 11.43
CA LEU A 48 -7.54 -5.94 12.86
C LEU A 48 -8.72 -5.58 13.80
N CYS A 49 -9.95 -5.35 13.29
CA CYS A 49 -11.07 -4.93 14.16
C CYS A 49 -12.24 -5.92 14.30
N PHE A 50 -12.37 -6.94 13.44
CA PHE A 50 -13.57 -7.80 13.45
C PHE A 50 -13.55 -8.98 14.44
N CYS A 51 -12.41 -9.33 15.04
CA CYS A 51 -12.34 -10.45 16.00
C CYS A 51 -12.61 -10.05 17.47
N PHE A 52 -12.58 -8.77 17.84
CA PHE A 52 -12.73 -8.37 19.25
C PHE A 52 -14.19 -8.28 19.72
N LYS A 53 -15.14 -8.07 18.81
CA LYS A 53 -16.55 -7.82 19.18
C LYS A 53 -17.29 -9.07 19.64
N HIS A 54 -16.89 -10.27 19.21
CA HIS A 54 -17.58 -11.51 19.56
C HIS A 54 -17.22 -12.09 20.93
N LYS A 55 -16.10 -11.70 21.54
CA LYS A 55 -15.66 -12.28 22.84
C LYS A 55 -16.23 -11.56 24.07
N LEU A 56 -16.79 -10.35 23.90
CA LEU A 56 -17.42 -9.59 24.98
C LEU A 56 -18.91 -9.93 25.19
N ALA A 57 -19.60 -10.49 24.19
CA ALA A 57 -21.02 -10.81 24.30
C ALA A 57 -21.33 -12.11 25.09
N GLN A 58 -20.35 -13.01 25.28
CA GLN A 58 -20.60 -14.29 25.97
C GLN A 58 -20.38 -14.26 27.48
N LYS A 59 -19.79 -13.20 28.05
CA LYS A 59 -19.56 -13.11 29.51
C LYS A 59 -20.74 -12.51 30.30
N THR A 60 -21.71 -11.90 29.65
CA THR A 60 -22.90 -11.30 30.30
C THR A 60 -24.12 -12.23 30.33
N ALA A 61 -24.10 -13.38 29.66
CA ALA A 61 -25.23 -14.30 29.61
C ALA A 61 -25.15 -15.49 30.60
N LYS A 62 -24.17 -15.50 31.52
CA LYS A 62 -23.97 -16.59 32.51
C LYS A 62 -23.99 -16.10 33.95
N LYS A 63 -24.87 -15.14 34.24
CA LYS A 63 -25.22 -14.71 35.59
C LYS A 63 -26.73 -14.54 35.71
N ILE A 64 -27.44 -15.66 35.60
CA ILE A 64 -28.75 -15.92 36.20
C ILE A 64 -28.61 -17.29 36.86
#